data_AF-A0A9N9GTG8-F1
#
_entry.id   AF-A0A9N9GTG8-F1
#
_cell.length_a   1.000
_cell.length_b   1.000
_cell.length_c   1.000
_cell.angle_alpha   90.00
_cell.angle_beta   90.00
_cell.angle_gamma   90.00
#
_symmetry.space_group_name_H-M   'P 1'
#
loop_
_entity.id
_entity.type
_entity.pdbx_description
1 polymer ?
#
loop_
_entity_poly.entity_id
_entity_poly.type
_entity_poly.pdbx_seq_one_letter_code
_entity_poly.pdbx_strand_id
1 'polypeptide(L)'
;KDFDHDWKIVKDLYKNSTFKYIHDKEAYNDFKLVTRGNFSNKEVTKYDILGISTLDYPCAPIMANPNYRKWFKKKIPDYGIFTAISLKLLRVHPDIRNHVENFASNNFGDYNIGIHIREKKPPAGMILPVEHYYHTVKMLMLGIEKKDISIFVAADTNDGRNKLVNLLREEFKSRNNSIKIVQSEDNMNMANTVSLNMGSEVGALIDMKLLSLCDDLVLSYSSSFGFTAAGWSHKASRQRGPFVVMPIKDSQDDLTEVDKVWVWGATSSEPCMYMSKSLINNEDEKTVQVFKKRIYYHDGEWSGMQIRFK
;
A
#
# COMPACT_ATOMS: atom_id res chain seq x y z
N LYS A 1 21.64 16.64 6.83
CA LYS A 1 22.04 18.03 6.49
C LYS A 1 21.62 18.44 5.07
N ASP A 2 20.90 17.59 4.32
CA ASP A 2 20.71 17.79 2.87
C ASP A 2 19.39 18.48 2.47
N PHE A 3 18.70 19.15 3.40
CA PHE A 3 17.39 19.77 3.09
C PHE A 3 17.18 21.18 3.67
N ASP A 4 18.22 21.86 4.15
CA ASP A 4 18.17 23.31 4.35
C ASP A 4 18.54 23.99 3.02
N HIS A 5 17.60 23.98 2.08
CA HIS A 5 17.73 24.75 0.84
C HIS A 5 17.16 26.14 1.05
N ASP A 6 17.98 27.17 0.82
CA ASP A 6 17.47 28.52 0.63
C ASP A 6 16.71 28.56 -0.71
N TRP A 7 15.38 28.43 -0.61
CA TRP A 7 14.49 28.42 -1.76
C TRP A 7 14.58 29.70 -2.60
N LYS A 8 15.10 30.83 -2.07
CA LYS A 8 15.37 32.03 -2.87
C LYS A 8 16.56 31.82 -3.80
N ILE A 9 17.65 31.24 -3.31
CA ILE A 9 18.84 30.91 -4.12
C ILE A 9 18.46 29.90 -5.21
N VAL A 10 17.70 28.87 -4.85
CA VAL A 10 17.18 27.88 -5.82
C VAL A 10 16.30 28.56 -6.86
N LYS A 11 15.38 29.43 -6.45
CA LYS A 11 14.47 30.14 -7.36
C LYS A 11 15.21 31.05 -8.36
N ASP A 12 16.25 31.76 -7.92
CA ASP A 12 17.03 32.64 -8.77
C ASP A 12 17.87 31.86 -9.80
N LEU A 13 18.36 30.66 -9.46
CA LEU A 13 19.06 29.77 -10.40
C LEU A 13 18.17 29.31 -11.57
N TYR A 14 16.86 29.23 -11.35
CA TYR A 14 15.89 28.74 -12.33
C TYR A 14 15.08 29.85 -13.02
N LYS A 15 15.47 31.13 -12.85
CA LYS A 15 14.70 32.27 -13.36
C LYS A 15 14.50 32.27 -14.89
N ASN A 16 15.44 31.68 -15.62
CA ASN A 16 15.38 31.54 -17.09
C ASN A 16 15.05 30.11 -17.56
N SER A 17 14.69 29.22 -16.63
CA SER A 17 14.40 27.83 -16.95
C SER A 17 13.03 27.67 -17.59
N THR A 18 12.98 26.82 -18.61
CA THR A 18 11.74 26.35 -19.21
C THR A 18 11.06 25.35 -18.27
N PHE A 19 9.75 25.45 -18.11
CA PHE A 19 9.01 24.54 -17.23
C PHE A 19 7.72 24.02 -17.88
N LYS A 20 7.32 22.81 -17.49
CA LYS A 20 6.02 22.21 -17.84
C LYS A 20 5.42 21.51 -16.64
N TYR A 21 4.15 21.78 -16.35
CA TYR A 21 3.38 20.95 -15.44
C TYR A 21 2.88 19.72 -16.22
N ILE A 22 3.24 18.52 -15.74
CA ILE A 22 2.85 17.26 -16.38
C ILE A 22 1.39 16.95 -16.07
N HIS A 23 0.91 17.33 -14.90
CA HIS A 23 -0.50 17.29 -14.53
C HIS A 23 -1.01 18.72 -14.39
N ASP A 24 -2.23 19.00 -14.85
CA ASP A 24 -2.88 20.29 -14.65
C ASP A 24 -2.93 20.61 -13.14
N LYS A 25 -2.71 21.86 -12.77
CA LYS A 25 -2.77 22.30 -11.36
C LYS A 25 -4.16 22.10 -10.76
N GLU A 26 -5.19 22.11 -11.60
CA GLU A 26 -6.59 22.01 -11.19
C GLU A 26 -7.20 20.61 -11.42
N ALA A 27 -6.56 19.75 -12.22
CA ALA A 27 -7.05 18.39 -12.49
C ALA A 27 -6.20 17.35 -11.76
N TYR A 28 -6.87 16.52 -10.95
CA TYR A 28 -6.27 15.37 -10.30
C TYR A 28 -5.80 14.35 -11.36
N ASN A 29 -4.53 14.44 -11.76
CA ASN A 29 -3.78 13.53 -12.61
C ASN A 29 -4.21 13.43 -14.10
N ASP A 30 -3.45 14.07 -15.01
CA ASP A 30 -3.60 13.87 -16.46
C ASP A 30 -2.91 12.56 -16.92
N PHE A 31 -3.58 11.44 -16.69
CA PHE A 31 -3.05 10.12 -17.04
C PHE A 31 -3.09 9.80 -18.55
N LYS A 32 -3.79 10.60 -19.38
CA LYS A 32 -3.76 10.49 -20.86
C LYS A 32 -2.36 10.70 -21.38
N LEU A 33 -1.66 11.69 -20.82
CA LEU A 33 -0.28 12.03 -21.21
C LEU A 33 0.69 10.88 -20.94
N VAL A 34 0.50 10.18 -19.82
CA VAL A 34 1.43 9.15 -19.34
C VAL A 34 1.24 7.81 -20.05
N THR A 35 0.01 7.37 -20.29
CA THR A 35 -0.28 6.03 -20.84
C THR A 35 -0.05 5.91 -22.35
N ARG A 36 -0.25 6.99 -23.12
CA ARG A 36 -0.29 6.96 -24.59
C ARG A 36 1.04 7.16 -25.30
N GLY A 37 2.11 7.44 -24.56
CA GLY A 37 3.40 7.80 -25.16
C GLY A 37 3.54 9.29 -25.49
N ASN A 38 2.58 10.12 -25.07
CA ASN A 38 2.65 11.60 -25.11
C ASN A 38 3.57 12.17 -24.01
N PHE A 39 4.42 11.31 -23.44
CA PHE A 39 5.52 11.63 -22.57
C PHE A 39 6.73 10.87 -23.14
N SER A 40 7.37 11.46 -24.15
CA SER A 40 8.56 10.90 -24.78
C SER A 40 9.81 11.57 -24.23
N ASN A 41 10.97 10.92 -24.31
CA ASN A 41 12.24 11.55 -23.92
C ASN A 41 12.45 12.89 -24.65
N LYS A 42 12.11 12.96 -25.94
CA LYS A 42 12.22 14.20 -26.74
C LYS A 42 11.36 15.34 -26.20
N GLU A 43 10.21 15.03 -25.61
CA GLU A 43 9.33 16.04 -25.03
C GLU A 43 9.78 16.44 -23.63
N VAL A 44 10.14 15.46 -22.81
CA VAL A 44 10.67 15.66 -21.45
C VAL A 44 11.89 16.58 -21.46
N THR A 45 12.82 16.34 -22.38
CA THR A 45 14.08 17.10 -22.47
C THR A 45 13.93 18.49 -23.07
N LYS A 46 12.72 18.93 -23.47
CA LYS A 46 12.47 20.31 -23.91
C LYS A 46 12.36 21.30 -22.76
N TYR A 47 12.12 20.79 -21.56
CA TYR A 47 11.86 21.59 -20.38
C TYR A 47 12.95 21.32 -19.35
N ASP A 48 13.48 22.39 -18.76
CA ASP A 48 14.47 22.30 -17.68
C ASP A 48 13.82 21.79 -16.38
N ILE A 49 12.54 22.11 -16.17
CA ILE A 49 11.79 21.77 -14.97
C ILE A 49 10.46 21.10 -15.32
N LEU A 50 10.19 19.98 -14.67
CA LEU A 50 8.91 19.28 -14.75
C LEU A 50 8.19 19.35 -13.40
N GLY A 51 7.02 19.99 -13.39
CA GLY A 51 6.15 20.02 -12.23
C GLY A 51 5.19 18.82 -12.23
N ILE A 52 5.19 18.03 -11.15
CA ILE A 52 4.29 16.89 -10.98
C ILE A 52 3.50 17.09 -9.68
N SER A 53 2.17 17.01 -9.77
CA SER A 53 1.29 16.94 -8.62
C SER A 53 0.45 15.68 -8.75
N THR A 54 0.60 14.73 -7.81
CA THR A 54 -0.17 13.49 -7.80
C THR A 54 -0.48 13.06 -6.38
N LEU A 55 -1.70 12.56 -6.17
CA LEU A 55 -2.15 11.95 -4.92
C LEU A 55 -2.27 10.43 -5.03
N ASP A 56 -1.85 9.85 -6.15
CA ASP A 56 -2.04 8.44 -6.46
C ASP A 56 -0.70 7.75 -6.77
N TYR A 57 -0.74 6.44 -7.03
CA TYR A 57 0.41 5.63 -7.44
C TYR A 57 0.41 5.42 -8.97
N PRO A 58 1.05 6.32 -9.76
CA PRO A 58 0.95 6.33 -11.23
C PRO A 58 1.87 5.32 -11.92
N CYS A 59 2.46 4.34 -11.22
CA CYS A 59 3.46 3.47 -11.85
C CYS A 59 2.85 2.55 -12.92
N ALA A 60 1.63 2.06 -12.72
CA ALA A 60 0.93 1.24 -13.69
C ALA A 60 0.80 1.92 -15.08
N PRO A 61 0.28 3.16 -15.19
CA PRO A 61 0.24 3.84 -16.49
C PRO A 61 1.63 4.16 -17.07
N ILE A 62 2.64 4.45 -16.23
CA ILE A 62 4.02 4.67 -16.67
C ILE A 62 4.62 3.39 -17.29
N MET A 63 4.38 2.22 -16.68
CA MET A 63 4.82 0.93 -17.21
C MET A 63 4.18 0.58 -18.56
N ALA A 64 2.93 0.99 -18.77
CA ALA A 64 2.20 0.77 -20.01
C ALA A 64 2.67 1.65 -21.17
N ASN A 65 3.42 2.73 -20.86
CA ASN A 65 3.91 3.68 -21.85
C ASN A 65 4.89 2.99 -22.83
N PRO A 66 4.68 3.11 -24.16
CA PRO A 66 5.50 2.42 -25.15
C PRO A 66 6.97 2.85 -25.15
N ASN A 67 7.27 4.08 -24.72
CA ASN A 67 8.64 4.61 -24.66
C ASN A 67 9.45 4.00 -23.50
N TYR A 68 8.78 3.61 -22.41
CA TYR A 68 9.43 3.16 -21.17
C TYR A 68 9.25 1.67 -20.89
N ARG A 69 8.22 1.01 -21.45
CA ARG A 69 7.92 -0.42 -21.18
C ARG A 69 9.11 -1.35 -21.36
N LYS A 70 9.88 -1.19 -22.45
CA LYS A 70 11.06 -2.02 -22.72
C LYS A 70 12.14 -1.86 -21.64
N TRP A 71 12.29 -0.64 -21.11
CA TRP A 71 13.21 -0.36 -20.03
C TRP A 71 12.76 -1.04 -18.74
N PHE A 72 11.47 -0.93 -18.37
CA PHE A 72 10.92 -1.62 -17.20
C PHE A 72 11.08 -3.14 -17.31
N LYS A 73 10.69 -3.76 -18.43
CA LYS A 73 10.86 -5.21 -18.65
C LYS A 73 12.32 -5.66 -18.49
N LYS A 74 13.29 -4.80 -18.84
CA LYS A 74 14.72 -5.09 -18.69
C LYS A 74 15.25 -4.85 -17.27
N LYS A 75 14.69 -3.88 -16.53
CA LYS A 75 15.25 -3.40 -15.25
C LYS A 75 14.51 -3.91 -14.02
N ILE A 76 13.20 -4.14 -14.12
CA ILE A 76 12.30 -4.58 -13.06
C ILE A 76 11.34 -5.62 -13.69
N PRO A 77 11.84 -6.83 -13.98
CA PRO A 77 11.11 -7.83 -14.77
C PRO A 77 9.89 -8.41 -14.04
N ASP A 78 9.90 -8.38 -12.70
CA ASP A 78 8.79 -8.78 -11.83
C ASP A 78 7.76 -7.67 -11.62
N TYR A 79 8.00 -6.48 -12.19
CA TYR A 79 7.17 -5.29 -12.04
C TYR A 79 6.96 -4.83 -10.59
N GLY A 80 7.82 -5.27 -9.66
CA GLY A 80 7.86 -4.81 -8.27
C GLY A 80 8.43 -3.40 -8.13
N ILE A 81 7.82 -2.41 -8.81
CA ILE A 81 8.36 -1.06 -8.92
C ILE A 81 8.42 -0.37 -7.57
N PHE A 82 7.32 -0.37 -6.81
CA PHE A 82 7.33 0.27 -5.51
C PHE A 82 8.38 -0.38 -4.61
N THR A 83 8.52 -1.71 -4.67
CA THR A 83 9.56 -2.43 -3.93
C THR A 83 10.97 -2.00 -4.31
N ALA A 84 11.28 -1.96 -5.60
CA ALA A 84 12.59 -1.56 -6.09
C ALA A 84 12.95 -0.12 -5.69
N ILE A 85 11.96 0.78 -5.70
CA ILE A 85 12.12 2.18 -5.31
C ILE A 85 12.23 2.31 -3.79
N SER A 86 11.34 1.67 -3.04
CA SER A 86 11.22 1.80 -1.60
C SER A 86 12.48 1.33 -0.89
N LEU A 87 13.00 0.16 -1.25
CA LEU A 87 14.21 -0.40 -0.65
C LEU A 87 15.47 0.42 -0.94
N LYS A 88 15.47 1.20 -2.04
CA LYS A 88 16.62 2.02 -2.43
C LYS A 88 16.56 3.44 -1.87
N LEU A 89 15.37 4.06 -1.91
CA LEU A 89 15.18 5.49 -1.65
C LEU A 89 14.55 5.78 -0.29
N LEU A 90 13.65 4.93 0.20
CA LEU A 90 12.97 5.17 1.47
C LEU A 90 13.86 4.71 2.62
N ARG A 91 14.60 5.67 3.18
CA ARG A 91 15.46 5.48 4.36
C ARG A 91 14.84 6.21 5.53
N VAL A 92 14.49 5.48 6.58
CA VAL A 92 14.05 6.08 7.84
C VAL A 92 15.22 6.73 8.57
N HIS A 93 14.92 7.81 9.32
CA HIS A 93 15.86 8.46 10.22
C HIS A 93 16.46 7.45 11.21
N PRO A 94 17.75 7.57 11.61
CA PRO A 94 18.37 6.63 12.55
C PRO A 94 17.58 6.39 13.84
N ASP A 95 16.97 7.41 14.42
CA ASP A 95 16.19 7.25 15.66
C ASP A 95 14.94 6.36 15.46
N ILE A 96 14.23 6.55 14.35
CA ILE A 96 13.08 5.72 13.98
C ILE A 96 13.55 4.30 13.68
N ARG A 97 14.69 4.15 13.00
CA ARG A 97 15.29 2.85 12.74
C ARG A 97 15.60 2.10 14.03
N ASN A 98 16.30 2.75 14.96
CA ASN A 98 16.66 2.17 16.25
C ASN A 98 15.41 1.76 17.03
N HIS A 99 14.36 2.60 17.01
CA HIS A 99 13.09 2.26 17.64
C HIS A 99 12.46 1.00 17.02
N VAL A 100 12.40 0.93 15.69
CA VAL A 100 11.86 -0.23 14.96
C VAL A 100 12.67 -1.49 15.24
N GLU A 101 14.00 -1.40 15.20
CA GLU A 101 14.92 -2.54 15.45
C GLU A 101 14.82 -3.03 16.89
N ASN A 102 14.74 -2.12 17.87
CA ASN A 102 14.53 -2.45 19.28
C ASN A 102 13.16 -3.08 19.51
N PHE A 103 12.11 -2.56 18.87
CA PHE A 103 10.79 -3.16 18.98
C PHE A 103 10.78 -4.57 18.38
N ALA A 104 11.29 -4.74 17.17
CA ALA A 104 11.30 -6.01 16.47
C ALA A 104 12.13 -7.07 17.23
N SER A 105 13.35 -6.74 17.67
CA SER A 105 14.20 -7.67 18.43
C SER A 105 13.57 -8.16 19.75
N ASN A 106 12.73 -7.35 20.39
CA ASN A 106 12.06 -7.71 21.64
C ASN A 106 10.72 -8.42 21.44
N ASN A 107 10.11 -8.32 20.24
CA ASN A 107 8.70 -8.70 20.05
C ASN A 107 8.43 -9.65 18.90
N PHE A 108 9.30 -9.71 17.89
CA PHE A 108 9.11 -10.53 16.71
C PHE A 108 9.78 -11.90 16.89
N GLY A 109 9.07 -12.94 16.47
CA GLY A 109 9.55 -14.32 16.49
C GLY A 109 10.11 -14.74 15.13
N ASP A 110 10.21 -16.06 14.94
CA ASP A 110 10.64 -16.68 13.69
C ASP A 110 9.69 -16.40 12.52
N TYR A 111 8.40 -16.23 12.81
CA TYR A 111 7.37 -15.89 11.82
C TYR A 111 6.47 -14.77 12.30
N ASN A 112 6.27 -13.75 11.47
CA ASN A 112 5.58 -12.54 11.89
C ASN A 112 4.35 -12.28 11.01
N ILE A 113 3.16 -12.20 11.60
CA ILE A 113 1.93 -11.81 10.91
C ILE A 113 1.64 -10.36 11.26
N GLY A 114 1.65 -9.48 10.28
CA GLY A 114 1.28 -8.07 10.46
C GLY A 114 -0.17 -7.83 10.08
N ILE A 115 -0.91 -7.12 10.92
CA ILE A 115 -2.30 -6.77 10.69
C ILE A 115 -2.41 -5.24 10.69
N HIS A 116 -3.01 -4.68 9.66
CA HIS A 116 -3.33 -3.27 9.60
C HIS A 116 -4.84 -3.04 9.43
N ILE A 117 -5.45 -2.46 10.46
CA ILE A 117 -6.87 -2.13 10.52
C ILE A 117 -7.05 -0.63 10.23
N ARG A 118 -7.93 -0.31 9.27
CA ARG A 118 -8.30 1.06 8.90
C ARG A 118 -9.81 1.22 8.94
N GLU A 119 -10.38 1.25 10.14
CA GLU A 119 -11.84 1.25 10.36
C GLU A 119 -12.52 2.52 9.85
N LYS A 120 -11.79 3.64 9.74
CA LYS A 120 -12.36 4.92 9.29
C LYS A 120 -12.34 5.13 7.78
N LYS A 121 -11.86 4.14 7.01
CA LYS A 121 -11.70 4.21 5.55
C LYS A 121 -12.87 3.69 4.71
N PRO A 122 -13.70 2.72 5.15
CA PRO A 122 -14.77 2.18 4.31
C PRO A 122 -15.72 3.26 3.77
N PRO A 123 -16.33 3.03 2.58
CA PRO A 123 -17.40 3.88 2.08
C PRO A 123 -18.57 3.96 3.06
N ALA A 124 -19.38 5.02 2.94
CA ALA A 124 -20.59 5.16 3.75
C ALA A 124 -21.51 3.94 3.63
N GLY A 125 -22.01 3.45 4.77
CA GLY A 125 -22.85 2.25 4.85
C GLY A 125 -22.08 0.91 4.77
N MET A 126 -20.74 0.95 4.74
CA MET A 126 -19.90 -0.23 4.81
C MET A 126 -19.02 -0.24 6.06
N ILE A 127 -18.70 -1.42 6.54
CA ILE A 127 -17.83 -1.66 7.69
C ILE A 127 -16.73 -2.67 7.35
N LEU A 128 -15.66 -2.65 8.15
CA LEU A 128 -14.62 -3.68 8.15
C LEU A 128 -14.69 -4.42 9.49
N PRO A 129 -15.43 -5.54 9.57
CA PRO A 129 -15.54 -6.29 10.82
C PRO A 129 -14.18 -6.77 11.30
N VAL A 130 -13.88 -6.51 12.57
CA VAL A 130 -12.64 -6.95 13.22
C VAL A 130 -12.49 -8.49 13.16
N GLU A 131 -13.62 -9.18 13.23
CA GLU A 131 -13.76 -10.63 13.14
C GLU A 131 -13.16 -11.19 11.84
N HIS A 132 -13.24 -10.46 10.72
CA HIS A 132 -12.66 -10.89 9.45
C HIS A 132 -11.13 -10.93 9.49
N TYR A 133 -10.48 -9.97 10.17
CA TYR A 133 -9.03 -10.00 10.37
C TYR A 133 -8.65 -11.21 11.23
N TYR A 134 -9.38 -11.42 12.32
CA TYR A 134 -9.21 -12.58 13.20
C TYR A 134 -9.31 -13.91 12.44
N HIS A 135 -10.37 -14.12 11.64
CA HIS A 135 -10.52 -15.33 10.84
C HIS A 135 -9.43 -15.51 9.79
N THR A 136 -8.97 -14.42 9.17
CA THR A 136 -7.84 -14.46 8.23
C THR A 136 -6.56 -14.96 8.92
N VAL A 137 -6.29 -14.48 10.14
CA VAL A 137 -5.14 -14.95 10.93
C VAL A 137 -5.29 -16.43 11.26
N LYS A 138 -6.47 -16.89 11.69
CA LYS A 138 -6.69 -18.32 11.95
C LYS A 138 -6.38 -19.19 10.74
N MET A 139 -6.84 -18.77 9.56
CA MET A 139 -6.55 -19.47 8.30
C MET A 139 -5.05 -19.51 8.02
N LEU A 140 -4.33 -18.40 8.18
CA LEU A 140 -2.88 -18.34 8.02
C LEU A 140 -2.15 -19.31 8.96
N MET A 141 -2.61 -19.37 10.22
CA MET A 141 -2.02 -20.21 11.25
C MET A 141 -2.15 -21.72 10.98
N LEU A 142 -3.08 -22.16 10.13
CA LEU A 142 -3.19 -23.58 9.74
C LEU A 142 -1.98 -24.04 8.90
N GLY A 143 -1.32 -23.12 8.19
CA GLY A 143 -0.18 -23.43 7.33
C GLY A 143 1.18 -23.21 7.98
N ILE A 144 1.23 -22.78 9.24
CA ILE A 144 2.47 -22.43 9.95
C ILE A 144 2.73 -23.47 11.05
N GLU A 145 3.67 -24.37 10.81
CA GLU A 145 4.06 -25.39 11.77
C GLU A 145 5.42 -25.08 12.42
N LYS A 146 5.52 -25.32 13.74
CA LYS A 146 6.77 -25.34 14.52
C LYS A 146 7.63 -24.05 14.44
N LYS A 147 7.00 -22.89 14.60
CA LYS A 147 7.70 -21.60 14.68
C LYS A 147 7.21 -20.80 15.87
N ASP A 148 8.09 -19.97 16.43
CA ASP A 148 7.68 -18.90 17.32
C ASP A 148 7.03 -17.80 16.47
N ILE A 149 5.75 -17.54 16.71
CA ILE A 149 4.93 -16.67 15.88
C ILE A 149 4.65 -15.39 16.65
N SER A 150 4.87 -14.25 16.01
CA SER A 150 4.38 -12.97 16.51
C SER A 150 3.29 -12.42 15.61
N ILE A 151 2.25 -11.86 16.22
CA ILE A 151 1.15 -11.18 15.52
C ILE A 151 1.22 -9.71 15.92
N PHE A 152 1.62 -8.84 14.98
CA PHE A 152 1.68 -7.40 15.17
C PHE A 152 0.41 -6.74 14.67
N VAL A 153 -0.26 -5.94 15.53
CA VAL A 153 -1.50 -5.24 15.19
C VAL A 153 -1.28 -3.73 15.19
N ALA A 154 -1.44 -3.12 14.02
CA ALA A 154 -1.52 -1.68 13.83
C ALA A 154 -2.95 -1.29 13.44
N ALA A 155 -3.45 -0.19 13.97
CA ALA A 155 -4.80 0.28 13.68
C ALA A 155 -4.91 1.80 13.75
N ASP A 156 -5.91 2.34 13.06
CA ASP A 156 -6.30 3.75 13.16
C ASP A 156 -7.30 4.04 14.28
N THR A 157 -7.71 3.04 15.06
CA THR A 157 -8.59 3.15 16.24
C THR A 157 -8.10 2.25 17.37
N ASN A 158 -8.25 2.68 18.62
CA ASN A 158 -7.93 1.86 19.78
C ASN A 158 -8.97 0.76 19.98
N ASP A 159 -10.25 1.07 19.74
CA ASP A 159 -11.36 0.13 19.94
C ASP A 159 -11.22 -1.09 19.03
N GLY A 160 -10.98 -0.87 17.73
CA GLY A 160 -10.75 -1.94 16.76
C GLY A 160 -9.53 -2.80 17.08
N ARG A 161 -8.42 -2.14 17.40
CA ARG A 161 -7.16 -2.81 17.79
C ARG A 161 -7.36 -3.67 19.03
N ASN A 162 -7.92 -3.10 20.09
CA ASN A 162 -8.10 -3.77 21.37
C ASN A 162 -9.09 -4.93 21.24
N LYS A 163 -10.18 -4.75 20.48
CA LYS A 163 -11.12 -5.82 20.15
C LYS A 163 -10.41 -6.98 19.45
N LEU A 164 -9.60 -6.71 18.42
CA LEU A 164 -8.88 -7.75 17.69
C LEU A 164 -7.87 -8.48 18.58
N VAL A 165 -7.09 -7.71 19.34
CA VAL A 165 -6.07 -8.25 20.23
C VAL A 165 -6.68 -9.14 21.30
N ASN A 166 -7.84 -8.78 21.86
CA ASN A 166 -8.57 -9.61 22.81
C ASN A 166 -9.06 -10.92 22.16
N LEU A 167 -9.65 -10.85 20.95
CA LEU A 167 -10.07 -12.05 20.22
C LEU A 167 -8.89 -13.01 19.95
N LEU A 168 -7.77 -12.47 19.49
CA LEU A 168 -6.56 -13.26 19.22
C LEU A 168 -5.98 -13.86 20.52
N ARG A 169 -5.96 -13.10 21.62
CA ARG A 169 -5.46 -13.57 22.91
C ARG A 169 -6.29 -14.70 23.46
N GLU A 170 -7.62 -14.60 23.40
CA GLU A 170 -8.51 -15.66 23.86
C GLU A 170 -8.37 -16.93 23.01
N GLU A 171 -8.31 -16.80 21.68
CA GLU A 171 -8.13 -17.95 20.78
C GLU A 171 -6.82 -18.69 21.02
N PHE A 172 -5.72 -17.96 21.22
CA PHE A 172 -4.39 -18.55 21.32
C PHE A 172 -3.91 -18.75 22.77
N LYS A 173 -4.77 -18.52 23.77
CA LYS A 173 -4.47 -18.69 25.19
C LYS A 173 -3.95 -20.08 25.54
N SER A 174 -4.47 -21.12 24.88
CA SER A 174 -4.11 -22.52 25.11
C SER A 174 -2.83 -22.95 24.41
N ARG A 175 -2.29 -22.15 23.48
CA ARG A 175 -1.12 -22.50 22.64
C ARG A 175 0.24 -22.15 23.24
N ASN A 176 0.30 -21.88 24.56
CA ASN A 176 1.51 -21.81 25.41
C ASN A 176 2.75 -21.14 24.77
N ASN A 177 3.08 -19.89 25.15
CA ASN A 177 4.27 -19.07 24.83
C ASN A 177 4.77 -18.96 23.37
N SER A 178 4.34 -19.80 22.43
CA SER A 178 4.79 -19.82 21.03
C SER A 178 4.12 -18.76 20.17
N ILE A 179 3.09 -18.08 20.68
CA ILE A 179 2.39 -17.01 19.96
C ILE A 179 2.41 -15.74 20.81
N LYS A 180 3.06 -14.70 20.29
CA LYS A 180 3.13 -13.37 20.93
C LYS A 180 2.26 -12.38 20.16
N ILE A 181 1.24 -11.81 20.82
CA ILE A 181 0.40 -10.76 20.22
C ILE A 181 0.90 -9.42 20.72
N VAL A 182 1.39 -8.61 19.78
CA VAL A 182 2.04 -7.33 20.04
C VAL A 182 1.40 -6.19 19.27
N GLN A 183 1.50 -4.99 19.84
CA GLN A 183 1.06 -3.73 19.24
C GLN A 183 2.05 -2.66 19.68
N SER A 184 2.19 -1.59 18.89
CA SER A 184 2.91 -0.40 19.33
C SER A 184 2.17 0.27 20.49
N GLU A 185 2.89 1.06 21.29
CA GLU A 185 2.29 1.88 22.34
C GLU A 185 1.22 2.80 21.77
N ASP A 186 0.29 3.28 22.60
CA ASP A 186 -0.78 4.20 22.21
C ASP A 186 -0.21 5.50 21.61
N ASN A 187 0.03 5.48 20.31
CA ASN A 187 0.57 6.58 19.52
C ASN A 187 -0.54 7.46 18.89
N MET A 188 -1.80 7.19 19.25
CA MET A 188 -2.99 7.88 18.79
C MET A 188 -3.13 9.26 19.45
N ASN A 189 -2.45 10.26 18.88
CA ASN A 189 -2.61 11.64 19.31
C ASN A 189 -3.91 12.24 18.74
N MET A 190 -4.97 12.29 19.55
CA MET A 190 -6.26 12.91 19.16
C MET A 190 -6.15 14.42 18.90
N ALA A 191 -5.11 15.09 19.36
CA ALA A 191 -4.91 16.53 19.15
C ALA A 191 -4.25 16.85 17.80
N ASN A 192 -3.71 15.85 17.08
CA ASN A 192 -3.05 16.07 15.79
C ASN A 192 -3.95 15.60 14.64
N THR A 193 -4.83 16.49 14.20
CA THR A 193 -5.81 16.23 13.14
C THR A 193 -5.22 16.45 11.75
N VAL A 194 -4.10 15.78 11.42
CA VAL A 194 -3.70 15.67 10.01
C VAL A 194 -4.70 14.74 9.32
N SER A 195 -5.77 15.34 8.80
CA SER A 195 -6.78 14.81 7.89
C SER A 195 -6.99 13.28 7.95
N LEU A 196 -7.97 12.86 8.75
CA LEU A 196 -8.55 11.49 8.77
C LEU A 196 -7.64 10.35 9.28
N ASN A 197 -6.36 10.59 9.58
CA ASN A 197 -5.48 9.62 10.25
C ASN A 197 -5.32 10.03 11.73
N MET A 198 -5.81 9.21 12.67
CA MET A 198 -5.51 9.43 14.09
C MET A 198 -4.10 8.91 14.38
N GLY A 199 -3.25 9.71 15.04
CA GLY A 199 -1.87 9.34 15.34
C GLY A 199 -0.84 10.44 15.03
N SER A 200 0.42 10.19 15.38
CA SER A 200 1.54 11.02 14.91
C SER A 200 2.11 10.46 13.61
N GLU A 201 2.65 11.32 12.73
CA GLU A 201 3.34 10.88 11.51
C GLU A 201 4.51 9.94 11.82
N VAL A 202 5.22 10.20 12.92
CA VAL A 202 6.33 9.35 13.39
C VAL A 202 5.82 7.97 13.80
N GLY A 203 4.73 7.91 14.59
CA GLY A 203 4.10 6.65 14.98
C GLY A 203 3.60 5.85 13.78
N ALA A 204 2.94 6.52 12.84
CA ALA A 204 2.52 5.96 11.56
C ALA A 204 3.70 5.36 10.77
N LEU A 205 4.84 6.06 10.71
CA LEU A 205 6.03 5.57 10.01
C LEU A 205 6.66 4.36 10.72
N ILE A 206 6.67 4.34 12.05
CA ILE A 206 7.13 3.20 12.85
C ILE A 206 6.25 1.99 12.57
N ASP A 207 4.93 2.12 12.68
CA ASP A 207 3.97 1.02 12.44
C ASP A 207 4.07 0.48 11.02
N MET A 208 4.16 1.37 10.02
CA MET A 208 4.35 0.99 8.63
C MET A 208 5.65 0.21 8.43
N LYS A 209 6.73 0.61 9.10
CA LYS A 209 8.00 -0.10 9.00
C LYS A 209 7.96 -1.44 9.73
N LEU A 210 7.32 -1.54 10.90
CA LEU A 210 7.12 -2.80 11.63
C LEU A 210 6.28 -3.80 10.81
N LEU A 211 5.20 -3.33 10.17
CA LEU A 211 4.45 -4.13 9.20
C LEU A 211 5.35 -4.62 8.06
N SER A 212 6.25 -3.78 7.53
CA SER A 212 7.15 -4.19 6.44
C SER A 212 8.13 -5.32 6.83
N LEU A 213 8.37 -5.55 8.12
CA LEU A 213 9.21 -6.64 8.64
C LEU A 213 8.46 -7.97 8.77
N CYS A 214 7.13 -7.95 8.68
CA CYS A 214 6.28 -9.13 8.81
C CYS A 214 6.42 -10.08 7.59
N ASP A 215 6.15 -11.36 7.79
CA ASP A 215 6.12 -12.41 6.77
C ASP A 215 4.84 -12.41 5.95
N ASP A 216 3.71 -12.36 6.64
CA ASP A 216 2.39 -12.22 6.04
C ASP A 216 1.75 -10.94 6.53
N LEU A 217 0.92 -10.36 5.67
CA LEU A 217 0.19 -9.14 5.94
C LEU A 217 -1.31 -9.34 5.72
N VAL A 218 -2.10 -8.86 6.67
CA VAL A 218 -3.56 -8.76 6.60
C VAL A 218 -3.93 -7.29 6.66
N LEU A 219 -4.49 -6.75 5.57
CA LEU A 219 -4.67 -5.32 5.36
C LEU A 219 -6.14 -4.99 5.11
N SER A 220 -6.57 -3.81 5.55
CA SER A 220 -7.83 -3.24 5.09
C SER A 220 -7.82 -2.91 3.60
N TYR A 221 -8.92 -3.19 2.92
CA TYR A 221 -9.18 -2.71 1.57
C TYR A 221 -8.92 -1.21 1.40
N SER A 222 -8.35 -0.82 0.26
CA SER A 222 -8.07 0.58 -0.11
C SER A 222 -7.09 1.31 0.84
N SER A 223 -6.35 0.57 1.67
CA SER A 223 -5.37 1.15 2.58
C SER A 223 -4.01 1.32 1.91
N SER A 224 -3.70 2.54 1.47
CA SER A 224 -2.36 2.89 0.96
C SER A 224 -1.27 2.68 2.01
N PHE A 225 -1.60 2.84 3.29
CA PHE A 225 -0.69 2.57 4.40
C PHE A 225 -0.22 1.12 4.41
N GLY A 226 -1.17 0.18 4.34
CA GLY A 226 -0.88 -1.25 4.33
C GLY A 226 -0.10 -1.69 3.09
N PHE A 227 -0.49 -1.21 1.91
CA PHE A 227 0.22 -1.55 0.67
C PHE A 227 1.62 -0.93 0.60
N THR A 228 1.81 0.27 1.15
CA THR A 228 3.14 0.86 1.31
C THR A 228 4.02 -0.02 2.20
N ALA A 229 3.49 -0.50 3.33
CA ALA A 229 4.24 -1.43 4.18
C ALA A 229 4.58 -2.74 3.46
N ALA A 230 3.61 -3.32 2.74
CA ALA A 230 3.80 -4.55 1.97
C ALA A 230 4.90 -4.40 0.91
N GLY A 231 4.85 -3.34 0.11
CA GLY A 231 5.86 -3.07 -0.91
C GLY A 231 7.18 -2.52 -0.35
N TRP A 232 7.23 -2.06 0.90
CA TRP A 232 8.50 -1.70 1.57
C TRP A 232 9.18 -2.89 2.26
N SER A 233 8.57 -4.08 2.17
CA SER A 233 9.15 -5.30 2.72
C SER A 233 10.27 -5.85 1.85
N HIS A 234 11.34 -6.34 2.47
CA HIS A 234 12.32 -7.19 1.76
C HIS A 234 11.72 -8.51 1.28
N LYS A 235 10.54 -8.88 1.79
CA LYS A 235 9.77 -10.06 1.41
C LYS A 235 8.73 -9.76 0.33
N ALA A 236 8.68 -8.53 -0.21
CA ALA A 236 7.70 -8.12 -1.21
C ALA A 236 7.84 -8.84 -2.56
N SER A 237 8.99 -9.45 -2.86
CA SER A 237 9.22 -10.27 -4.06
C SER A 237 8.65 -11.69 -3.98
N ARG A 238 7.97 -12.05 -2.88
CA ARG A 238 7.27 -13.33 -2.75
C ARG A 238 6.17 -13.43 -3.82
N GLN A 239 5.86 -14.65 -4.23
CA GLN A 239 4.82 -14.94 -5.24
C GLN A 239 3.41 -14.49 -4.84
N ARG A 240 3.19 -14.12 -3.58
CA ARG A 240 1.89 -13.73 -3.04
C ARG A 240 2.01 -12.39 -2.31
N GLY A 241 1.07 -11.49 -2.60
CA GLY A 241 0.90 -10.24 -1.88
C GLY A 241 0.14 -10.40 -0.55
N PRO A 242 -0.27 -9.28 0.07
CA PRO A 242 -1.04 -9.29 1.32
C PRO A 242 -2.44 -9.90 1.16
N PHE A 243 -3.02 -10.37 2.26
CA PHE A 243 -4.45 -10.62 2.36
C PHE A 243 -5.19 -9.31 2.60
N VAL A 244 -6.27 -9.09 1.87
CA VAL A 244 -7.05 -7.86 1.91
C VAL A 244 -8.42 -8.18 2.47
N VAL A 245 -8.75 -7.61 3.63
CA VAL A 245 -10.09 -7.68 4.21
C VAL A 245 -10.98 -6.67 3.48
N MET A 246 -12.05 -7.18 2.89
CA MET A 246 -13.00 -6.42 2.09
C MET A 246 -14.08 -5.81 2.97
N PRO A 247 -14.52 -4.57 2.69
CA PRO A 247 -15.63 -3.97 3.43
C PRO A 247 -16.94 -4.67 3.02
N ILE A 248 -17.83 -4.84 3.97
CA ILE A 248 -19.18 -5.39 3.76
C ILE A 248 -20.21 -4.34 4.16
N LYS A 249 -21.47 -4.48 3.74
CA LYS A 249 -22.50 -3.54 4.22
C LYS A 249 -22.74 -3.76 5.71
N ASP A 250 -23.06 -2.68 6.41
CA ASP A 250 -23.50 -2.73 7.80
C ASP A 250 -24.96 -3.18 7.88
N SER A 251 -25.21 -4.44 7.51
CA SER A 251 -26.51 -5.09 7.58
C SER A 251 -26.35 -6.51 8.11
N GLN A 252 -27.31 -6.93 8.93
CA GLN A 252 -27.31 -8.27 9.53
C GLN A 252 -27.23 -9.39 8.47
N ASP A 253 -27.87 -9.16 7.32
CA ASP A 253 -27.84 -10.08 6.18
C ASP A 253 -26.42 -10.22 5.60
N ASP A 254 -25.68 -9.12 5.47
CA ASP A 254 -24.31 -9.12 4.91
C ASP A 254 -23.29 -9.74 5.87
N LEU A 255 -23.52 -9.59 7.18
CA LEU A 255 -22.68 -10.16 8.24
C LEU A 255 -22.85 -11.68 8.40
N THR A 256 -23.96 -12.24 7.94
CA THR A 256 -24.30 -13.67 8.12
C THR A 256 -24.23 -14.48 6.83
N GLU A 257 -24.05 -13.84 5.68
CA GLU A 257 -23.97 -14.49 4.37
C GLU A 257 -22.60 -15.17 4.15
N VAL A 258 -22.62 -16.50 4.07
CA VAL A 258 -21.43 -17.36 3.99
C VAL A 258 -20.71 -17.31 2.64
N ASP A 259 -21.40 -16.87 1.57
CA ASP A 259 -20.88 -16.86 0.20
C ASP A 259 -20.19 -15.53 -0.19
N LYS A 260 -20.18 -14.53 0.71
CA LYS A 260 -19.52 -13.25 0.43
C LYS A 260 -18.01 -13.35 0.59
N VAL A 261 -17.30 -12.89 -0.44
CA VAL A 261 -15.84 -12.77 -0.40
C VAL A 261 -15.45 -11.60 0.51
N TRP A 262 -15.14 -11.90 1.77
CA TRP A 262 -14.72 -10.91 2.77
C TRP A 262 -13.20 -10.82 2.94
N VAL A 263 -12.44 -11.72 2.31
CA VAL A 263 -10.98 -11.68 2.24
C VAL A 263 -10.48 -12.04 0.84
N TRP A 264 -9.43 -11.36 0.38
CA TRP A 264 -8.83 -11.57 -0.93
C TRP A 264 -7.30 -11.63 -0.84
N GLY A 265 -6.66 -12.65 -1.40
CA GLY A 265 -5.20 -12.69 -1.54
C GLY A 265 -4.73 -11.81 -2.70
N ALA A 266 -4.01 -10.73 -2.42
CA ALA A 266 -3.45 -9.88 -3.47
C ALA A 266 -2.38 -10.64 -4.28
N THR A 267 -2.33 -10.38 -5.58
CA THR A 267 -1.37 -11.02 -6.49
C THR A 267 0.05 -10.49 -6.32
N SER A 268 0.22 -9.30 -5.73
CA SER A 268 1.52 -8.69 -5.47
C SER A 268 1.42 -7.71 -4.31
N SER A 269 2.57 -7.26 -3.81
CA SER A 269 2.69 -6.19 -2.82
C SER A 269 2.71 -4.78 -3.43
N GLU A 270 2.50 -4.66 -4.76
CA GLU A 270 2.48 -3.36 -5.42
C GLU A 270 1.23 -2.55 -5.01
N PRO A 271 1.39 -1.26 -4.64
CA PRO A 271 0.26 -0.42 -4.31
C PRO A 271 -0.75 -0.31 -5.45
N CYS A 272 -2.03 -0.27 -5.09
CA CYS A 272 -3.10 -0.02 -6.05
C CYS A 272 -3.13 1.45 -6.43
N MET A 273 -3.35 1.72 -7.73
CA MET A 273 -3.71 3.04 -8.22
C MET A 273 -5.19 3.31 -7.90
N TYR A 274 -5.45 4.11 -6.87
CA TYR A 274 -6.80 4.37 -6.35
C TYR A 274 -7.72 5.01 -7.38
N MET A 275 -7.20 5.93 -8.20
CA MET A 275 -7.95 6.63 -9.24
C MET A 275 -8.08 5.82 -10.53
N SER A 276 -7.64 4.56 -10.57
CA SER A 276 -7.76 3.70 -11.76
C SER A 276 -9.21 3.56 -12.25
N LYS A 277 -10.20 3.52 -11.35
CA LYS A 277 -11.62 3.51 -11.73
C LYS A 277 -12.06 4.82 -12.39
N SER A 278 -11.66 5.97 -11.82
CA SER A 278 -11.94 7.29 -12.41
C SER A 278 -11.28 7.41 -13.79
N LEU A 279 -10.05 6.92 -13.91
CA LEU A 279 -9.36 6.80 -15.19
C LEU A 279 -10.18 5.96 -16.16
N ILE A 280 -10.52 4.71 -15.83
CA ILE A 280 -11.27 3.84 -16.75
C ILE A 280 -12.60 4.45 -17.19
N ASN A 281 -13.28 5.19 -16.32
CA ASN A 281 -14.61 5.74 -16.61
C ASN A 281 -14.58 7.08 -17.36
N ASN A 282 -13.55 7.91 -17.17
CA ASN A 282 -13.46 9.27 -17.71
C ASN A 282 -12.48 9.40 -18.89
N GLU A 283 -11.75 8.33 -19.19
CA GLU A 283 -10.82 8.25 -20.30
C GLU A 283 -11.50 7.80 -21.60
N ASP A 284 -10.96 8.23 -22.74
CA ASP A 284 -11.47 7.72 -24.01
C ASP A 284 -11.04 6.27 -24.25
N GLU A 285 -11.87 5.54 -25.00
CA GLU A 285 -11.79 4.08 -25.15
C GLU A 285 -10.38 3.58 -25.50
N LYS A 286 -9.65 4.33 -26.34
CA LYS A 286 -8.30 3.96 -26.76
C LYS A 286 -7.29 3.99 -25.60
N THR A 287 -7.46 4.84 -24.59
CA THR A 287 -6.58 4.90 -23.40
C THR A 287 -6.81 3.64 -22.58
N VAL A 288 -8.08 3.35 -22.34
CA VAL A 288 -8.53 2.20 -21.54
C VAL A 288 -8.09 0.89 -22.21
N GLN A 289 -8.23 0.78 -23.53
CA GLN A 289 -7.75 -0.38 -24.27
C GLN A 289 -6.24 -0.56 -24.17
N VAL A 290 -5.45 0.52 -24.31
CA VAL A 290 -3.98 0.47 -24.18
C VAL A 290 -3.57 0.08 -22.76
N PHE A 291 -4.19 0.66 -21.74
CA PHE A 291 -3.95 0.34 -20.33
C PHE A 291 -4.25 -1.13 -20.04
N LYS A 292 -5.46 -1.61 -20.40
CA LYS A 292 -5.88 -3.01 -20.19
C LYS A 292 -4.98 -4.01 -20.92
N LYS A 293 -4.71 -3.79 -22.20
CA LYS A 293 -3.90 -4.71 -23.02
C LYS A 293 -2.42 -4.75 -22.62
N ARG A 294 -1.88 -3.72 -21.98
CA ARG A 294 -0.42 -3.64 -21.74
C ARG A 294 0.00 -3.94 -20.32
N ILE A 295 -0.90 -3.79 -19.36
CA ILE A 295 -0.65 -4.13 -17.95
C ILE A 295 -1.02 -5.58 -17.67
N TYR A 296 -2.12 -6.07 -18.27
CA TYR A 296 -2.67 -7.40 -17.95
C TYR A 296 -2.39 -8.47 -19.01
N TYR A 297 -1.68 -8.16 -20.10
CA TYR A 297 -1.32 -9.13 -21.14
C TYR A 297 0.19 -9.23 -21.25
N HIS A 298 0.75 -10.30 -20.69
CA HIS A 298 2.17 -10.61 -20.69
C HIS A 298 2.41 -11.91 -21.46
N ASP A 299 3.18 -11.81 -22.54
CA ASP A 299 3.70 -12.95 -23.31
C ASP A 299 2.63 -13.98 -23.78
N GLY A 300 1.43 -13.50 -24.13
CA GLY A 300 0.32 -14.33 -24.64
C GLY A 300 -0.69 -14.75 -23.58
N GLU A 301 -0.42 -14.49 -22.30
CA GLU A 301 -1.25 -14.86 -21.17
C GLU A 301 -1.76 -13.62 -20.39
N TRP A 302 -2.97 -13.75 -19.83
CA TRP A 302 -3.55 -12.69 -19.00
C TRP A 302 -2.99 -12.76 -17.58
N SER A 303 -2.03 -11.90 -17.26
CA SER A 303 -1.54 -11.70 -15.89
C SER A 303 -2.46 -10.72 -15.17
N GLY A 304 -3.67 -11.19 -14.81
CA GLY A 304 -4.59 -10.42 -13.96
C GLY A 304 -6.04 -10.46 -14.42
N MET A 305 -6.91 -10.56 -13.43
CA MET A 305 -8.35 -10.82 -13.44
C MET A 305 -9.15 -9.98 -14.45
N GLN A 306 -9.99 -10.64 -15.25
CA GLN A 306 -11.13 -9.99 -15.91
C GLN A 306 -12.09 -9.46 -14.82
N ILE A 307 -12.06 -8.16 -14.54
CA ILE A 307 -13.17 -7.51 -13.85
C ILE A 307 -14.33 -7.43 -14.85
N ARG A 308 -15.21 -8.42 -14.82
CA ARG A 308 -16.52 -8.32 -15.47
C ARG A 308 -17.40 -7.45 -14.58
N PHE A 309 -17.63 -6.21 -14.99
CA PHE A 309 -18.81 -5.48 -14.54
C PHE A 309 -20.00 -6.10 -15.27
N LYS A 310 -20.91 -6.73 -14.53
CA LYS A 310 -22.30 -6.89 -14.97
C LYS A 310 -23.02 -5.58 -14.75
#